data_AF-A0A440V0L1-F1
#
_entry.id   AF-A0A440V0L1-F1
#
_cell.length_a   1.000
_cell.length_b   1.000
_cell.length_c   1.000
_cell.angle_alpha   90.00
_cell.angle_beta   90.00
_cell.angle_gamma   90.00
#
_symmetry.space_group_name_H-M   'P 1'
#
loop_
_entity.id
_entity.type
_entity.pdbx_description
1 polymer ?
#
loop_
_entity_poly.entity_id
_entity_poly.type
_entity_poly.pdbx_seq_one_letter_code
_entity_poly.pdbx_strand_id
1 'polypeptide(L)'
;VEDKDTGAASGINNAVSRIGGLIAVAAMGSLAAFVYARSTGSPAGMPGFGEPPASGLAANLDALRIAASDSAFAAVAAVTTLLCLLSSILAWLTVPGQALPWPRQTGDSPD
;
A
#
# COMPACT_ATOMS: atom_id res chain seq x y z
N VAL A 1 11.57 -30.46 -0.67
CA VAL A 1 10.24 -30.63 -0.04
C VAL A 1 9.51 -31.67 -0.84
N GLU A 2 8.89 -32.66 -0.20
CA GLU A 2 8.00 -33.59 -0.91
C GLU A 2 6.82 -32.80 -1.50
N ASP A 3 6.35 -33.15 -2.70
CA ASP A 3 5.24 -32.46 -3.39
C ASP A 3 3.96 -32.32 -2.55
N LYS A 4 3.81 -33.17 -1.53
CA LYS A 4 2.73 -33.14 -0.53
C LYS A 4 2.72 -31.84 0.31
N ASP A 5 3.87 -31.27 0.62
CA ASP A 5 3.98 -30.09 1.50
C ASP A 5 3.94 -28.76 0.73
N THR A 6 4.15 -28.80 -0.59
CA THR A 6 4.11 -27.63 -1.48
C THR A 6 2.71 -27.02 -1.57
N GLY A 7 1.66 -27.85 -1.57
CA GLY A 7 0.26 -27.40 -1.60
C GLY A 7 -0.19 -26.70 -0.31
N ALA A 8 0.21 -27.24 0.86
CA ALA A 8 -0.09 -26.64 2.16
C ALA A 8 0.70 -25.33 2.38
N ALA A 9 1.96 -25.28 1.97
CA ALA A 9 2.80 -24.08 2.07
C ALA A 9 2.28 -22.90 1.22
N SER A 10 1.81 -23.16 0.00
CA SER A 10 1.20 -22.14 -0.87
C SER A 10 -0.12 -21.59 -0.29
N GLY A 11 -0.93 -22.46 0.31
CA GLY A 11 -2.18 -22.08 0.98
C GLY A 11 -1.97 -21.13 2.17
N ILE A 12 -0.96 -21.39 2.99
CA ILE A 12 -0.60 -20.52 4.13
C ILE A 12 -0.17 -19.13 3.63
N ASN A 13 0.70 -19.05 2.61
CA ASN A 13 1.15 -17.76 2.06
C ASN A 13 0.00 -16.94 1.46
N ASN A 14 -0.98 -17.60 0.83
CA ASN A 14 -2.16 -16.90 0.31
C ASN A 14 -3.02 -16.32 1.45
N ALA A 15 -3.27 -17.11 2.50
CA ALA A 15 -4.05 -16.66 3.66
C ALA A 15 -3.36 -15.49 4.40
N VAL A 16 -2.05 -15.62 4.66
CA VAL A 16 -1.24 -14.57 5.29
C VAL A 16 -1.23 -13.29 4.45
N SER A 17 -1.13 -13.39 3.11
CA SER A 17 -1.16 -12.22 2.23
C SER A 17 -2.48 -11.45 2.32
N ARG A 18 -3.62 -12.15 2.42
CA ARG A 18 -4.94 -11.49 2.57
C ARG A 18 -5.05 -10.76 3.90
N ILE A 19 -4.66 -11.42 4.99
CA ILE A 19 -4.67 -10.82 6.34
C ILE A 19 -3.72 -9.62 6.37
N GLY A 20 -2.52 -9.76 5.81
CA GLY A 20 -1.57 -8.67 5.67
C GLY A 20 -2.14 -7.48 4.89
N GLY A 21 -2.86 -7.75 3.80
CA GLY A 21 -3.57 -6.72 3.04
C GLY A 21 -4.62 -5.96 3.88
N LEU A 22 -5.44 -6.67 4.66
CA LEU A 22 -6.43 -6.03 5.53
C LEU A 22 -5.79 -5.20 6.65
N ILE A 23 -4.71 -5.71 7.26
CA ILE A 23 -3.94 -4.96 8.27
C ILE A 23 -3.34 -3.71 7.64
N ALA A 24 -2.80 -3.80 6.43
CA ALA A 24 -2.25 -2.64 5.72
C ALA A 24 -3.33 -1.58 5.47
N VAL A 25 -4.53 -1.97 5.04
CA VAL A 25 -5.64 -1.04 4.84
C VAL A 25 -6.02 -0.34 6.16
N ALA A 26 -6.15 -1.09 7.26
CA ALA A 26 -6.47 -0.51 8.57
C ALA A 26 -5.37 0.44 9.07
N ALA A 27 -4.10 0.09 8.86
CA ALA A 27 -2.96 0.92 9.23
C ALA A 27 -2.92 2.22 8.41
N MET A 28 -3.14 2.16 7.09
CA MET A 28 -3.17 3.35 6.24
C MET A 28 -4.36 4.26 6.56
N GLY A 29 -5.53 3.70 6.90
CA GLY A 29 -6.66 4.49 7.39
C GLY A 29 -6.36 5.21 8.71
N SER A 30 -5.67 4.53 9.64
CA SER A 30 -5.24 5.12 10.91
C SER A 30 -4.21 6.24 10.69
N LEU A 31 -3.27 6.06 9.76
CA LEU A 31 -2.31 7.08 9.36
C LEU A 31 -3.01 8.32 8.78
N ALA A 32 -3.96 8.13 7.88
CA ALA A 32 -4.72 9.22 7.28
C ALA A 32 -5.48 10.02 8.34
N ALA A 33 -6.18 9.33 9.25
CA ALA A 33 -6.89 9.98 10.36
C ALA A 33 -5.95 10.76 11.30
N PHE A 34 -4.76 10.21 11.59
CA PHE A 34 -3.75 10.88 12.41
C PHE A 34 -3.21 12.17 11.74
N VAL A 35 -2.85 12.09 10.45
CA VAL A 35 -2.34 13.25 9.71
C VAL A 35 -3.41 14.32 9.57
N TYR A 36 -4.65 13.93 9.29
CA TYR A 36 -5.79 14.84 9.24
C TYR A 36 -6.01 15.57 10.58
N ALA A 37 -6.04 14.83 11.70
CA ALA A 37 -6.21 15.43 13.03
C ALA A 37 -5.08 16.41 13.35
N ARG A 38 -3.84 16.05 13.01
CA ARG A 38 -2.67 16.92 13.17
C ARG A 38 -2.75 18.18 12.29
N SER A 39 -3.23 18.04 11.06
CA SER A 39 -3.33 19.14 10.09
C SER A 39 -4.46 20.11 10.40
N THR A 40 -5.56 19.63 10.98
CA THR A 40 -6.70 20.48 11.38
C THR A 40 -6.49 21.14 12.74
N GLY A 41 -5.72 20.51 13.65
CA GLY A 41 -5.62 20.94 15.04
C GLY A 41 -6.87 20.63 15.87
N SER A 42 -7.80 19.84 15.33
CA SER A 42 -9.05 19.38 15.96
C SER A 42 -9.91 20.47 16.63
N PRO A 43 -10.29 21.55 15.90
CA PRO A 43 -11.20 22.55 16.44
C PRO A 43 -12.59 21.96 16.70
N ALA A 44 -13.33 22.55 17.65
CA ALA A 44 -14.68 22.11 17.99
C ALA A 44 -15.60 22.14 16.75
N GLY A 45 -16.33 21.04 16.52
CA GLY A 45 -17.22 20.91 15.37
C GLY A 45 -16.54 20.49 14.05
N MET A 46 -15.23 20.22 14.06
CA MET A 46 -14.55 19.64 12.91
C MET A 46 -14.95 18.16 12.74
N PRO A 47 -15.47 17.74 11.57
CA PRO A 47 -15.72 16.33 11.31
C PRO A 47 -14.41 15.55 11.29
N GLY A 48 -14.47 14.27 11.68
CA GLY A 48 -13.35 13.35 11.55
C GLY A 48 -12.97 13.08 10.08
N PHE A 49 -11.80 12.49 9.87
CA PHE A 49 -11.41 12.06 8.53
C PHE A 49 -12.41 11.02 7.99
N GLY A 50 -13.02 11.28 6.83
CA GLY A 50 -14.03 10.43 6.21
C GLY A 50 -15.47 10.60 6.76
N GLU A 51 -15.66 11.45 7.77
CA GLU A 51 -17.00 11.77 8.27
C GLU A 51 -17.66 12.84 7.39
N PRO A 52 -18.96 12.70 7.05
CA PRO A 52 -19.66 13.74 6.30
C PRO A 52 -19.72 15.05 7.11
N PRO A 53 -19.49 16.21 6.48
CA PRO A 53 -19.62 17.49 7.18
C PRO A 53 -21.09 17.73 7.55
N ALA A 54 -21.31 18.29 8.74
CA ALA A 54 -22.64 18.75 9.13
C ALA A 54 -23.12 19.86 8.18
N SER A 55 -24.43 19.89 7.91
CA SER A 55 -25.04 20.93 7.07
C SER A 55 -24.77 22.32 7.68
N GLY A 56 -24.18 23.23 6.90
CA GLY A 56 -23.86 24.58 7.35
C GLY A 56 -22.46 24.75 7.98
N LEU A 57 -21.51 23.83 7.70
CA LEU A 57 -20.11 24.03 8.08
C LEU A 57 -19.58 25.36 7.51
N ALA A 58 -18.98 26.18 8.36
CA ALA A 58 -18.44 27.48 7.94
C ALA A 58 -17.37 27.31 6.84
N ALA A 59 -17.35 28.22 5.86
CA ALA A 59 -16.51 28.09 4.67
C ALA A 59 -15.00 27.95 5.00
N ASN A 60 -14.53 28.60 6.06
CA ASN A 60 -13.14 28.48 6.52
C ASN A 60 -12.83 27.09 7.11
N LEU A 61 -13.79 26.48 7.81
CA LEU A 61 -13.64 25.12 8.33
C LEU A 61 -13.70 24.09 7.20
N ASP A 62 -14.55 24.30 6.21
CA ASP A 62 -14.62 23.40 5.06
C ASP A 62 -13.34 23.45 4.22
N ALA A 63 -12.77 24.65 3.99
CA ALA A 63 -11.48 24.80 3.34
C ALA A 63 -10.34 24.10 4.12
N LEU A 64 -10.32 24.24 5.45
CA LEU A 64 -9.35 23.54 6.30
C LEU A 64 -9.52 22.02 6.23
N ARG A 65 -10.76 21.50 6.25
CA ARG A 65 -11.08 20.08 6.10
C ARG A 65 -10.55 19.52 4.78
N ILE A 66 -10.76 20.23 3.68
CA ILE A 66 -10.29 19.80 2.35
C ILE A 66 -8.76 19.76 2.33
N ALA A 67 -8.08 20.83 2.74
CA ALA A 67 -6.62 20.87 2.77
C ALA A 67 -6.00 19.79 3.67
N ALA A 68 -6.63 19.50 4.82
CA ALA A 68 -6.21 18.43 5.72
C ALA A 68 -6.49 17.03 5.14
N SER A 69 -7.53 16.88 4.32
CA SER A 69 -7.81 15.62 3.62
C SER A 69 -6.75 15.37 2.55
N ASP A 70 -6.38 16.40 1.79
CA ASP A 70 -5.32 16.33 0.79
C ASP A 70 -3.98 15.96 1.43
N SER A 71 -3.65 16.56 2.58
CA SER A 71 -2.42 16.23 3.32
C SER A 71 -2.42 14.79 3.85
N ALA A 72 -3.56 14.29 4.31
CA ALA A 72 -3.73 12.90 4.72
C ALA A 72 -3.52 11.92 3.56
N PHE A 73 -4.12 12.18 2.39
CA PHE A 73 -3.91 11.35 1.20
C PHE A 73 -2.47 11.42 0.69
N ALA A 74 -1.85 12.60 0.70
CA ALA A 74 -0.46 12.77 0.33
C ALA A 74 0.47 11.95 1.24
N ALA A 75 0.20 11.89 2.54
CA ALA A 75 0.97 11.07 3.47
C ALA A 75 0.83 9.57 3.18
N VAL A 76 -0.39 9.08 2.90
CA VAL A 76 -0.61 7.67 2.50
C VAL A 76 0.14 7.34 1.22
N ALA A 77 0.08 8.23 0.22
CA ALA A 77 0.81 8.07 -1.04
C ALA A 77 2.32 8.03 -0.80
N ALA A 78 2.87 8.96 -0.01
CA ALA A 78 4.29 9.01 0.31
C ALA A 78 4.77 7.74 1.01
N VAL A 79 4.03 7.24 2.01
CA VAL A 79 4.36 5.97 2.69
C VAL A 79 4.33 4.81 1.71
N THR A 80 3.32 4.75 0.84
CA THR A 80 3.23 3.69 -0.18
C THR A 80 4.42 3.74 -1.14
N THR A 81 4.82 4.94 -1.60
CA THR A 81 6.01 5.14 -2.43
C THR A 81 7.27 4.65 -1.73
N LEU A 82 7.45 4.96 -0.44
CA LEU A 82 8.59 4.50 0.34
C LEU A 82 8.62 2.97 0.44
N LEU A 83 7.48 2.32 0.71
CA LEU A 83 7.38 0.86 0.76
C LEU A 83 7.70 0.22 -0.59
N CYS A 84 7.23 0.81 -1.70
CA CYS A 84 7.56 0.36 -3.05
C CYS A 84 9.06 0.47 -3.34
N LEU A 85 9.69 1.59 -2.96
CA LEU A 85 11.13 1.79 -3.12
C LEU A 85 11.93 0.78 -2.30
N LEU A 86 11.55 0.56 -1.04
CA LEU A 86 12.18 -0.46 -0.19
C LEU A 86 12.03 -1.86 -0.78
N SER A 87 10.85 -2.21 -1.28
CA SER A 87 10.59 -3.49 -1.95
C SER A 87 11.51 -3.68 -3.17
N SER A 88 11.64 -2.65 -4.01
CA SER A 88 12.54 -2.66 -5.16
C SER A 88 14.01 -2.86 -4.77
N ILE A 89 14.49 -2.15 -3.73
CA ILE A 89 15.86 -2.28 -3.23
C ILE A 89 16.12 -3.68 -2.68
N LEU A 90 15.19 -4.24 -1.89
CA LEU A 90 15.34 -5.58 -1.35
C LEU A 90 15.37 -6.61 -2.48
N ALA A 91 14.44 -6.53 -3.44
CA ALA A 91 14.44 -7.41 -4.60
C ALA A 91 15.77 -7.35 -5.38
N TRP A 92 16.30 -6.13 -5.58
CA TRP A 92 17.59 -5.93 -6.25
C TRP A 92 18.75 -6.60 -5.51
N LEU A 93 18.75 -6.57 -4.18
CA LEU A 93 19.83 -7.13 -3.36
C LEU A 93 19.70 -8.65 -3.14
N THR A 94 18.49 -9.22 -3.21
CA THR A 94 18.25 -10.62 -2.82
C THR A 94 18.00 -11.57 -3.98
N VAL A 95 17.55 -11.10 -5.16
CA VAL A 95 17.25 -11.99 -6.29
C VAL A 95 18.56 -12.40 -6.99
N PRO A 96 18.92 -13.69 -7.03
CA PRO A 96 20.13 -14.15 -7.70
C PRO A 96 20.02 -13.96 -9.21
N GLY A 97 21.03 -13.35 -9.82
CA GLY A 97 21.16 -13.20 -11.27
C GLY A 97 21.53 -14.54 -11.94
N GLN A 98 20.58 -15.47 -12.05
CA GLN A 98 20.79 -16.70 -12.82
C GLN A 98 20.50 -16.44 -14.30
N ALA A 99 21.45 -16.79 -15.18
CA ALA A 99 21.20 -16.83 -16.61
C ALA A 99 20.10 -17.87 -16.89
N LEU A 100 19.13 -17.53 -17.74
CA LEU A 100 18.06 -18.46 -18.14
C LEU A 100 18.70 -19.76 -18.66
N PRO A 101 18.33 -20.94 -18.13
CA PRO A 101 18.95 -22.22 -18.50
C PRO A 101 18.53 -22.71 -19.89
N TRP A 102 17.76 -21.94 -20.65
CA TRP A 102 17.29 -22.37 -21.97
C TRP A 102 18.30 -22.03 -23.07
N PRO A 103 18.82 -23.03 -23.81
CA PRO A 103 19.61 -22.77 -25.01
C PRO A 103 18.75 -22.03 -26.04
N ARG A 104 19.29 -21.01 -26.71
CA ARG A 104 18.65 -20.47 -27.92
C ARG A 104 18.54 -21.61 -28.93
N GLN A 105 17.33 -22.09 -29.22
CA GLN A 105 17.08 -22.89 -30.41
C GLN A 105 17.32 -21.99 -31.63
N THR A 106 18.55 -21.98 -32.14
CA THR A 106 18.81 -21.62 -33.53
C THR A 106 18.22 -22.75 -34.36
N GLY A 107 17.07 -22.50 -34.99
CA GLY A 107 16.46 -23.47 -35.89
C GLY A 107 17.39 -23.77 -37.04
N ASP A 108 17.93 -24.99 -37.06
CA ASP A 108 18.35 -25.62 -38.31
C ASP A 108 17.08 -25.95 -39.08
N SER A 109 16.88 -25.23 -40.19
CA SER A 109 15.96 -25.65 -41.24
C SER A 109 16.56 -26.88 -41.93
N PRO A 110 15.82 -27.99 -42.07
CA PRO A 110 16.28 -29.11 -42.88
C PRO A 110 16.21 -28.74 -44.36
N ASP A 111 17.28 -29.08 -45.09
CA ASP A 111 17.39 -29.04 -46.56
C ASP A 111 16.29 -29.85 -47.27
#